data_AF-A0A660KLM7-F1
#
_entry.id   AF-A0A660KLM7-F1
#
_cell.length_a   1.000
_cell.length_b   1.000
_cell.length_c   1.000
_cell.angle_alpha   90.00
_cell.angle_beta   90.00
_cell.angle_gamma   90.00
#
_symmetry.space_group_name_H-M   'P 1'
#
loop_
_entity.id
_entity.type
_entity.pdbx_description
1 polymer ?
#
loop_
_entity_poly.entity_id
_entity_poly.type
_entity_poly.pdbx_seq_one_letter_code
_entity_poly.pdbx_strand_id
1 'polypeptide(L)'
;MALDAVEGAFVSHEIQQPLPKTADPSIQIAGNFTPVTELPVQHSLPIVGRIPDNMRGVYVQNGANPLHEPVADHHFFDGDDMVDVVHFKDGSASLTWKYTIGIDVYSSIFNVLNTML
;
A
#
# COMPACT_ATOMS: atom_id res chain seq x y z
N MET A 1 -7.87 -27.20 -6.30
CA MET A 1 -8.79 -28.26 -5.81
C MET A 1 -8.13 -29.19 -4.80
N ALA A 2 -7.12 -30.00 -5.16
CA ALA A 2 -6.44 -30.86 -4.18
C ALA A 2 -5.38 -30.11 -3.35
N LEU A 3 -4.60 -29.23 -3.99
CA LEU A 3 -3.58 -28.42 -3.30
C LEU A 3 -4.20 -27.43 -2.33
N ASP A 4 -5.21 -26.67 -2.75
CA ASP A 4 -5.93 -25.72 -1.87
C ASP A 4 -6.55 -26.42 -0.64
N ALA A 5 -7.03 -27.66 -0.80
CA ALA A 5 -7.55 -28.44 0.32
C ALA A 5 -6.46 -28.87 1.30
N VAL A 6 -5.27 -29.22 0.79
CA VAL A 6 -4.10 -29.56 1.61
C VAL A 6 -3.57 -28.31 2.33
N GLU A 7 -3.40 -27.20 1.61
CA GLU A 7 -3.03 -25.90 2.17
C GLU A 7 -4.00 -25.46 3.26
N GLY A 8 -5.30 -25.50 2.99
CA GLY A 8 -6.32 -25.15 3.97
C GLY A 8 -6.27 -26.03 5.24
N ALA A 9 -5.91 -27.31 5.10
CA ALA A 9 -5.72 -28.19 6.25
C ALA A 9 -4.48 -27.83 7.09
N PHE A 10 -3.37 -27.45 6.44
CA PHE A 10 -2.17 -26.96 7.12
C PHE A 10 -2.41 -25.64 7.83
N VAL A 11 -3.00 -24.66 7.14
CA VAL A 11 -3.34 -23.35 7.72
C VAL A 11 -4.28 -23.53 8.93
N SER A 12 -5.32 -24.36 8.80
CA SER A 12 -6.26 -24.65 9.89
C SER A 12 -5.60 -25.29 11.10
N HIS A 13 -4.48 -25.99 10.93
CA HIS A 13 -3.70 -26.56 12.03
C HIS A 13 -2.76 -25.54 12.66
N GLU A 14 -2.11 -24.71 11.85
CA GLU A 14 -1.19 -23.65 12.29
C GLU A 14 -1.87 -22.61 13.17
N ILE A 15 -3.06 -22.13 12.77
CA ILE A 15 -3.82 -21.12 13.52
C ILE A 15 -4.43 -21.65 14.84
N GLN A 16 -4.30 -22.95 15.15
CA GLN A 16 -4.71 -23.49 16.46
C GLN A 16 -3.76 -23.03 17.58
N GLN A 17 -2.53 -22.65 17.24
CA GLN A 17 -1.59 -22.08 18.18
C GLN A 17 -1.63 -20.54 18.10
N PRO A 18 -1.56 -19.83 19.23
CA PRO A 18 -1.50 -18.38 19.20
C PRO A 18 -0.27 -17.90 18.44
N LEU A 19 -0.48 -17.04 17.45
CA LEU A 19 0.60 -16.40 16.73
C LEU A 19 1.37 -15.43 17.63
N PRO A 20 2.69 -15.25 17.42
CA PRO A 20 3.41 -14.17 18.06
C PRO A 20 2.82 -12.84 17.60
N LYS A 21 2.82 -11.83 18.50
CA LYS A 21 2.23 -10.52 18.19
C LYS A 21 2.82 -9.85 16.95
N THR A 22 4.07 -10.17 16.60
CA THR A 22 4.78 -9.65 15.43
C THR A 22 4.29 -10.25 14.12
N ALA A 23 3.52 -11.34 14.15
CA ALA A 23 3.00 -12.01 12.97
C ALA A 23 1.48 -12.29 13.05
N ASP A 24 0.80 -11.79 14.09
CA ASP A 24 -0.65 -11.87 14.20
C ASP A 24 -1.28 -10.75 13.35
N PRO A 25 -2.01 -11.07 12.25
CA PRO A 25 -2.61 -10.05 11.37
C PRO A 25 -3.58 -9.13 12.12
N SER A 26 -4.29 -9.64 13.14
CA SER A 26 -5.22 -8.83 13.93
C SER A 26 -4.53 -7.72 14.72
N ILE A 27 -3.20 -7.79 14.84
CA ILE A 27 -2.34 -6.77 15.44
C ILE A 27 -1.57 -6.01 14.36
N GLN A 28 -0.94 -6.72 13.42
CA GLN A 28 0.00 -6.16 12.45
C GLN A 28 -0.67 -5.24 11.41
N ILE A 29 -1.93 -5.51 11.06
CA ILE A 29 -2.71 -4.72 10.08
C ILE A 29 -3.94 -4.05 10.70
N ALA A 30 -3.88 -3.77 12.00
CA ALA A 30 -4.95 -3.06 12.71
C ALA A 30 -4.79 -1.53 12.66
N GLY A 31 -5.91 -0.82 12.75
CA GLY A 31 -5.94 0.63 12.86
C GLY A 31 -5.39 1.32 11.60
N ASN A 32 -4.38 2.17 11.77
CA ASN A 32 -3.79 2.90 10.63
C ASN A 32 -3.00 2.01 9.66
N PHE A 33 -2.74 0.74 10.02
CA PHE A 33 -2.06 -0.24 9.17
C PHE A 33 -3.03 -1.14 8.41
N THR A 34 -4.34 -0.89 8.53
CA THR A 34 -5.35 -1.63 7.77
C THR A 34 -5.18 -1.36 6.27
N PRO A 35 -5.21 -2.39 5.41
CA PRO A 35 -4.96 -2.21 3.99
C PRO A 35 -5.97 -1.28 3.34
N VAL A 36 -5.49 -0.47 2.40
CA VAL A 36 -6.35 0.38 1.55
C VAL A 36 -6.32 -0.11 0.10
N THR A 37 -7.41 0.14 -0.63
CA THR A 37 -7.48 -0.10 -2.08
C THR A 37 -6.84 1.06 -2.83
N GLU A 38 -6.44 0.87 -4.09
CA GLU A 38 -5.90 1.95 -4.92
C GLU A 38 -6.78 3.21 -4.96
N LEU A 39 -6.12 4.37 -5.09
CA LEU A 39 -6.79 5.67 -5.21
C LEU A 39 -6.50 6.24 -6.60
N PRO A 40 -7.52 6.35 -7.47
CA PRO A 40 -7.40 7.12 -8.70
C PRO A 40 -6.92 8.53 -8.42
N VAL A 41 -6.22 9.15 -9.37
CA VAL A 41 -5.63 10.46 -9.16
C VAL A 41 -6.69 11.48 -8.74
N GLN A 42 -6.49 12.06 -7.56
CA GLN A 42 -7.29 13.15 -7.04
C GLN A 42 -6.55 14.46 -7.27
N HIS A 43 -7.06 15.28 -8.17
CA HIS A 43 -6.52 16.60 -8.46
C HIS A 43 -7.10 17.66 -7.52
N SER A 44 -6.40 18.79 -7.42
CA SER A 44 -6.89 19.99 -6.72
C SER A 44 -7.29 19.70 -5.26
N LEU A 45 -6.41 19.02 -4.53
CA LEU A 45 -6.63 18.74 -3.11
C LEU A 45 -6.90 20.03 -2.33
N PRO A 46 -7.75 19.99 -1.30
CA PRO A 46 -8.00 21.15 -0.45
C PRO A 46 -6.73 21.56 0.29
N ILE A 47 -6.37 22.84 0.20
CA ILE A 47 -5.16 23.40 0.80
C ILE A 47 -5.54 24.38 1.91
N VAL A 48 -4.98 24.19 3.10
CA VAL A 48 -5.01 25.20 4.17
C VAL A 48 -3.71 25.99 4.10
N GLY A 49 -3.81 27.31 3.94
CA GLY A 49 -2.65 28.19 3.72
C GLY A 49 -2.29 28.29 2.24
N ARG A 50 -1.00 28.14 1.89
CA ARG A 50 -0.51 28.27 0.51
C ARG A 50 0.68 27.35 0.25
N ILE A 51 0.63 26.63 -0.87
CA ILE A 51 1.79 25.94 -1.44
C ILE A 51 2.61 26.97 -2.24
N PRO A 52 3.93 27.12 -1.99
CA PRO A 52 4.77 28.05 -2.75
C PRO A 52 4.75 27.75 -4.26
N ASP A 53 4.60 28.78 -5.10
CA ASP A 53 4.49 28.60 -6.56
C ASP A 53 5.76 27.97 -7.19
N ASN A 54 6.91 28.11 -6.52
CA ASN A 54 8.17 27.51 -6.92
C ASN A 54 8.34 26.06 -6.46
N MET A 55 7.41 25.53 -5.66
CA MET A 55 7.39 24.12 -5.27
C MET A 55 6.82 23.28 -6.42
N ARG A 56 7.71 22.64 -7.16
CA ARG A 56 7.38 21.74 -8.26
C ARG A 56 8.13 20.44 -8.08
N GLY A 57 7.41 19.33 -8.02
CA GLY A 57 8.01 18.03 -7.79
C GLY A 57 7.03 17.06 -7.17
N VAL A 58 7.55 15.91 -6.80
CA VAL A 58 6.75 14.78 -6.36
C VAL A 58 7.32 14.23 -5.09
N TYR A 59 6.46 14.04 -4.09
CA TYR A 59 6.74 13.27 -2.90
C TYR A 59 6.23 11.85 -3.13
N VAL A 60 7.09 10.85 -2.90
CA VAL A 60 6.76 9.44 -3.05
C VAL A 60 7.12 8.73 -1.75
N GLN A 61 6.18 7.95 -1.24
CA GLN A 61 6.38 7.05 -0.11
C GLN A 61 6.03 5.64 -0.54
N ASN A 62 6.83 4.67 -0.13
CA ASN A 62 6.56 3.26 -0.35
C ASN A 62 6.21 2.57 0.97
N GLY A 63 5.33 1.57 0.92
CA GLY A 63 4.93 0.80 2.09
C GLY A 63 4.27 -0.52 1.73
N ALA A 64 4.29 -1.44 2.70
CA ALA A 64 3.59 -2.71 2.61
C ALA A 64 2.09 -2.49 2.87
N ASN A 65 1.25 -3.02 1.99
CA ASN A 65 -0.19 -2.94 2.03
C ASN A 65 -0.75 -4.22 1.41
N PRO A 66 -1.15 -5.23 2.18
CA PRO A 66 -1.65 -6.50 1.64
C PRO A 66 -2.81 -6.29 0.65
N LEU A 67 -2.66 -6.80 -0.57
CA LEU A 67 -3.70 -6.78 -1.60
C LEU A 67 -4.83 -7.76 -1.28
N HIS A 68 -4.49 -8.85 -0.59
CA HIS A 68 -5.42 -9.87 -0.13
C HIS A 68 -5.31 -10.06 1.38
N GLU A 69 -6.42 -10.47 2.01
CA GLU A 69 -6.45 -10.76 3.44
C GLU A 69 -5.50 -11.94 3.75
N PRO A 70 -4.59 -11.81 4.73
CA PRO A 70 -3.70 -12.90 5.11
C PRO A 70 -4.49 -14.09 5.67
N VAL A 71 -4.18 -15.29 5.19
CA VAL A 71 -4.84 -16.53 5.63
C VAL A 71 -4.17 -17.18 6.85
N ALA A 72 -2.93 -16.77 7.16
CA ALA A 72 -2.10 -17.28 8.24
C ALA A 72 -1.31 -16.12 8.89
N ASP A 73 -0.10 -16.40 9.38
CA ASP A 73 0.77 -15.38 9.96
C ASP A 73 1.16 -14.31 8.93
N HIS A 74 1.26 -13.07 9.41
CA HIS A 74 1.56 -11.91 8.58
C HIS A 74 2.28 -10.85 9.40
N HIS A 75 3.53 -10.56 9.05
CA HIS A 75 4.25 -9.41 9.58
C HIS A 75 3.89 -8.15 8.80
N PHE A 76 3.98 -7.00 9.45
CA PHE A 76 3.82 -5.68 8.82
C PHE A 76 4.64 -5.47 7.53
N PHE A 77 5.72 -6.23 7.30
CA PHE A 77 6.59 -6.08 6.13
C PHE A 77 6.26 -7.05 4.98
N ASP A 78 5.32 -7.98 5.19
CA ASP A 78 5.00 -9.03 4.22
C ASP A 78 3.94 -8.60 3.20
N GLY A 79 3.32 -7.43 3.40
CA GLY A 79 2.29 -6.92 2.51
C GLY A 79 2.81 -6.52 1.13
N ASP A 80 1.92 -6.51 0.15
CA ASP A 80 2.23 -6.09 -1.22
C ASP A 80 2.70 -4.63 -1.28
N ASP A 81 3.55 -4.34 -2.24
CA ASP A 81 4.19 -3.05 -2.38
C ASP A 81 3.22 -2.01 -2.97
N MET A 82 3.00 -0.90 -2.25
CA MET A 82 2.14 0.19 -2.67
C MET A 82 2.84 1.54 -2.49
N VAL A 83 2.84 2.34 -3.55
CA VAL A 83 3.39 3.70 -3.53
C VAL A 83 2.28 4.73 -3.33
N ASP A 84 2.46 5.61 -2.35
CA ASP A 84 1.70 6.86 -2.18
C ASP A 84 2.47 7.99 -2.83
N VAL A 85 1.79 8.78 -3.65
CA VAL A 85 2.38 9.86 -4.41
C VAL A 85 1.59 11.16 -4.30
N VAL A 86 2.30 12.23 -3.94
CA VAL A 86 1.79 13.61 -3.95
C VAL A 86 2.56 14.44 -4.96
N HIS A 87 1.88 14.95 -5.98
CA HIS A 87 2.44 15.83 -7.00
C HIS A 87 2.09 17.29 -6.73
N PHE A 88 3.11 18.14 -6.65
CA PHE A 88 2.97 19.59 -6.44
C PHE A 88 3.31 20.36 -7.72
N LYS A 89 2.40 21.25 -8.12
CA LYS A 89 2.60 22.12 -9.29
C LYS A 89 1.71 23.36 -9.21
N ASP A 90 2.30 24.52 -9.45
CA ASP A 90 1.59 25.81 -9.62
C ASP A 90 0.61 26.11 -8.46
N GLY A 91 1.08 25.92 -7.23
CA GLY A 91 0.29 26.16 -6.02
C GLY A 91 -0.79 25.10 -5.73
N SER A 92 -0.85 24.03 -6.52
CA SER A 92 -1.82 22.93 -6.39
C SER A 92 -1.13 21.62 -5.99
N ALA A 93 -1.91 20.68 -5.45
CA ALA A 93 -1.46 19.33 -5.15
C ALA A 93 -2.43 18.28 -5.74
N SER A 94 -1.90 17.13 -6.16
CA SER A 94 -2.66 15.93 -6.52
C SER A 94 -2.14 14.73 -5.74
N LEU A 95 -3.01 13.77 -5.42
CA LEU A 95 -2.69 12.56 -4.65
C LEU A 95 -3.14 11.30 -5.40
N THR A 96 -2.37 10.24 -5.32
CA THR A 96 -2.75 8.88 -5.74
C THR A 96 -1.95 7.87 -4.94
N TRP A 97 -2.50 6.67 -4.76
CA TRP A 97 -1.71 5.53 -4.32
C TRP A 97 -2.03 4.32 -5.20
N LYS A 98 -1.00 3.54 -5.54
CA LYS A 98 -1.10 2.42 -6.49
C LYS A 98 -0.17 1.29 -6.09
N TYR A 99 -0.62 0.06 -6.35
CA TYR A 99 0.23 -1.11 -6.21
C TYR A 99 1.32 -1.10 -7.27
N THR A 100 2.51 -1.59 -6.89
CA THR A 100 3.58 -1.81 -7.87
C THR A 100 3.42 -3.18 -8.51
N ILE A 101 3.86 -3.30 -9.76
CA ILE A 101 3.82 -4.57 -10.49
C ILE A 101 5.27 -5.02 -10.70
N GLY A 102 5.63 -6.11 -10.04
CA GLY A 102 6.99 -6.67 -10.08
C GLY A 102 7.93 -6.00 -9.08
N ILE A 103 9.23 -6.31 -9.18
CA ILE A 103 10.25 -5.91 -8.19
C ILE A 103 10.85 -4.53 -8.52
N ASP A 104 10.50 -3.96 -9.68
CA ASP A 104 11.06 -2.68 -10.13
C ASP A 104 10.21 -1.50 -9.65
N VAL A 105 10.60 -1.00 -8.47
CA VAL A 105 10.04 0.20 -7.84
C VAL A 105 10.22 1.43 -8.74
N TYR A 106 11.32 1.56 -9.48
CA TYR A 106 11.56 2.74 -10.34
C TYR A 106 10.57 2.79 -11.50
N SER A 107 10.38 1.67 -12.19
CA SER A 107 9.41 1.57 -13.29
C SER A 107 7.99 1.80 -12.80
N SER A 108 7.65 1.29 -11.62
CA SER A 108 6.32 1.50 -11.02
C SER A 108 6.09 2.97 -10.66
N ILE A 109 7.03 3.61 -9.97
CA ILE A 109 6.96 5.05 -9.67
C ILE A 109 6.83 5.86 -10.96
N PHE A 110 7.66 5.58 -11.97
CA PHE A 110 7.59 6.28 -13.26
C PHE A 110 6.21 6.15 -13.93
N ASN A 111 5.61 4.97 -13.90
CA ASN A 111 4.26 4.76 -14.42
C ASN A 111 3.20 5.54 -13.63
N VAL A 112 3.27 5.55 -12.30
CA VAL A 112 2.36 6.34 -11.46
C VAL A 112 2.51 7.83 -11.77
N LEU A 113 3.74 8.33 -11.87
CA LEU A 113 4.04 9.72 -12.23
C LEU A 113 3.44 10.12 -13.58
N ASN A 114 3.55 9.27 -14.60
CA ASN A 114 2.96 9.54 -15.92
C ASN A 114 1.43 9.64 -15.89
N THR A 115 0.77 9.04 -14.91
CA THR A 115 -0.69 9.17 -14.76
C THR A 115 -1.14 10.44 -14.05
N MET A 116 -0.22 11.21 -13.47
CA MET A 116 -0.51 12.47 -12.75
C MET A 116 -0.18 13.74 -13.52
N LEU A 117 0.44 13.62 -14.70
CA LEU A 117 0.73 14.72 -15.63
C LEU A 117 -0.40 14.86 -16.66
#